data_AF-A0A2X1PHI0-F1
#
_entry.id   AF-A0A2X1PHI0-F1
#
_cell.length_a   1.000
_cell.length_b   1.000
_cell.length_c   1.000
_cell.angle_alpha   90.00
_cell.angle_beta   90.00
_cell.angle_gamma   90.00
#
_symmetry.space_group_name_H-M   'P 1'
#
loop_
_entity.id
_entity.type
_entity.pdbx_description
1 polymer ?
#
loop_
_entity_poly.entity_id
_entity_poly.type
_entity_poly.pdbx_seq_one_letter_code
_entity_poly.pdbx_strand_id
1 'polypeptide(L)'
;MMQKKYLQFWKEFGLVLKEGPAEDFANKETVAKLLRFASTHNDGCEQTASLEDYILRMKEGQKAIYYITADSYVAAKNSPHLELFNKKGIEVLLLSDRIDEWMLSYLTEFDGKALQSITKADLDLGDLADKESETQKQQDEAFGSFIERVKNLLGERVKTVRLTHNLTDTPAVVSTDNDQMTTQMAKLFAAAGQPVPEVKYTFELNPEHHLVKKVADIADETEFADWVELLLEQAMLAERGSLENPAAFIKRINKLLG
;
A
#
# COMPACT_ATOMS: atom_id res chain seq x y z
N MET A 1 -1.47 29.03 20.34
CA MET A 1 -2.91 29.39 20.43
C MET A 1 -3.59 29.32 19.05
N MET A 2 -2.98 29.81 17.96
CA MET A 2 -3.51 29.66 16.59
C MET A 2 -3.57 28.21 16.10
N GLN A 3 -2.52 27.40 16.33
CA GLN A 3 -2.48 26.01 15.88
C GLN A 3 -3.63 25.15 16.43
N LYS A 4 -3.97 25.29 17.72
CA LYS A 4 -5.12 24.59 18.32
C LYS A 4 -6.46 25.00 17.69
N LYS A 5 -6.65 26.30 17.40
CA LYS A 5 -7.86 26.78 16.71
C LYS A 5 -7.93 26.27 15.28
N TYR A 6 -6.79 26.18 14.60
CA TYR A 6 -6.73 25.63 13.25
C TYR A 6 -7.06 24.14 13.22
N LEU A 7 -6.56 23.35 14.18
CA LEU A 7 -6.93 21.93 14.27
C LEU A 7 -8.42 21.73 14.54
N GLN A 8 -9.05 22.62 15.31
CA GLN A 8 -10.51 22.62 15.46
C GLN A 8 -11.22 22.94 14.13
N PHE A 9 -10.75 23.96 13.39
CA PHE A 9 -11.26 24.23 12.04
C PHE A 9 -11.09 23.02 11.11
N TRP A 10 -9.93 22.37 11.11
CA TRP A 10 -9.65 21.20 10.30
C TRP A 10 -10.58 20.04 10.64
N LYS A 11 -10.87 19.82 11.92
CA LYS A 11 -11.80 18.77 12.34
C LYS A 11 -13.22 18.97 11.79
N GLU A 12 -13.69 20.21 11.71
CA GLU A 12 -15.03 20.54 11.23
C GLU A 12 -15.11 20.66 9.70
N PHE A 13 -14.06 21.18 9.05
CA PHE A 13 -14.09 21.58 7.63
C PHE A 13 -13.03 20.91 6.75
N GLY A 14 -12.14 20.09 7.31
CA GLY A 14 -11.02 19.49 6.60
C GLY A 14 -11.46 18.59 5.45
N LEU A 15 -12.54 17.83 5.62
CA LEU A 15 -13.10 16.99 4.56
C LEU A 15 -13.53 17.81 3.34
N VAL A 16 -14.17 18.96 3.56
CA VAL A 16 -14.60 19.86 2.48
C VAL A 16 -13.39 20.55 1.84
N LEU A 17 -12.40 20.92 2.65
CA LEU A 17 -11.20 21.58 2.16
C LEU A 17 -10.36 20.67 1.23
N LYS A 18 -10.47 19.35 1.37
CA LYS A 18 -9.86 18.35 0.47
C LYS A 18 -10.48 18.30 -0.92
N GLU A 19 -11.64 18.90 -1.15
CA GLU A 19 -12.21 19.07 -2.50
C GLU A 19 -11.47 20.17 -3.28
N GLY A 20 -10.86 21.13 -2.58
CA GLY A 20 -10.21 22.30 -3.16
C GLY A 20 -9.17 21.98 -4.25
N PRO A 21 -8.26 21.00 -4.09
CA PRO A 21 -7.30 20.64 -5.14
C PRO A 21 -7.92 20.16 -6.46
N ALA A 22 -9.16 19.67 -6.44
CA ALA A 22 -9.89 19.21 -7.62
C ALA A 22 -10.76 20.30 -8.26
N GLU A 23 -11.23 21.28 -7.47
CA GLU A 23 -12.19 22.30 -7.89
C GLU A 23 -11.55 23.67 -8.16
N ASP A 24 -10.52 24.06 -7.39
CA ASP A 24 -9.86 25.37 -7.47
C ASP A 24 -8.38 25.23 -7.83
N PHE A 25 -8.12 24.97 -9.11
CA PHE A 25 -6.78 24.86 -9.65
C PHE A 25 -5.92 26.13 -9.45
N ALA A 26 -6.53 27.31 -9.41
CA ALA A 26 -5.82 28.58 -9.27
C ALA A 26 -5.22 28.75 -7.88
N ASN A 27 -5.90 28.22 -6.84
CA ASN A 27 -5.44 28.29 -5.46
C ASN A 27 -4.91 26.96 -4.91
N LYS A 28 -4.74 25.95 -5.76
CA LYS A 28 -4.33 24.58 -5.38
C LYS A 28 -3.12 24.54 -4.45
N GLU A 29 -2.08 25.31 -4.71
CA GLU A 29 -0.86 25.34 -3.86
C GLU A 29 -1.17 25.92 -2.47
N THR A 30 -1.94 26.99 -2.41
CA THR A 30 -2.37 27.62 -1.15
C THR A 30 -3.25 26.66 -0.34
N VAL A 31 -4.19 25.97 -1.01
CA VAL A 31 -5.03 24.95 -0.38
C VAL A 31 -4.19 23.78 0.14
N ALA A 32 -3.20 23.32 -0.63
CA ALA A 32 -2.32 22.22 -0.23
C ALA A 32 -1.56 22.52 1.08
N LYS A 33 -1.12 23.77 1.30
CA LYS A 33 -0.47 24.21 2.56
C LYS A 33 -1.40 24.11 3.78
N LEU A 34 -2.71 24.21 3.56
CA LEU A 34 -3.73 24.12 4.61
C LEU A 34 -4.08 22.66 4.94
N LEU A 35 -3.79 21.70 4.07
CA LEU A 35 -4.13 20.30 4.32
C LEU A 35 -3.41 19.75 5.56
N ARG A 36 -4.11 18.89 6.31
CA ARG A 36 -3.55 18.14 7.43
C ARG A 36 -3.81 16.65 7.27
N PHE A 37 -2.85 15.85 7.70
CA PHE A 37 -2.88 14.40 7.56
C PHE A 37 -2.46 13.74 8.86
N ALA A 38 -2.88 12.48 9.04
CA ALA A 38 -2.21 11.59 9.97
C ALA A 38 -0.93 11.09 9.28
N SER A 39 0.10 10.75 10.06
CA SER A 39 1.33 10.19 9.51
C SER A 39 1.95 9.21 10.50
N THR A 40 2.88 8.38 10.02
CA THR A 40 3.61 7.44 10.87
C THR A 40 4.50 8.12 11.91
N HIS A 41 4.75 9.43 11.78
CA HIS A 41 5.52 10.20 12.77
C HIS A 41 4.71 10.50 14.04
N ASN A 42 3.38 10.61 13.93
CA ASN A 42 2.53 10.98 15.06
C ASN A 42 1.77 9.78 15.62
N ASP A 43 1.71 9.69 16.94
CA ASP A 43 0.90 8.67 17.61
C ASP A 43 -0.57 9.08 17.65
N GLY A 44 -1.37 8.52 16.74
CA GLY A 44 -2.83 8.62 16.79
C GLY A 44 -3.47 8.97 15.46
N CYS A 45 -4.79 8.85 15.40
CA CYS A 45 -5.57 9.14 14.20
C CYS A 45 -5.78 10.65 13.94
N GLU A 46 -5.27 11.52 14.82
CA GLU A 46 -5.45 12.96 14.66
C GLU A 46 -4.63 13.50 13.49
N GLN A 47 -5.33 14.06 12.51
CA GLN A 47 -4.73 14.69 11.33
C GLN A 47 -4.10 16.04 11.71
N THR A 48 -2.80 16.02 11.94
CA THR A 48 -2.04 17.16 12.50
C THR A 48 -0.81 17.51 11.67
N ALA A 49 -0.30 16.59 10.85
CA ALA A 49 0.86 16.80 10.00
C ALA A 49 0.48 17.64 8.78
N SER A 50 1.18 18.76 8.56
CA SER A 50 1.12 19.47 7.28
C SER A 50 2.12 18.90 6.28
N LEU A 51 1.94 19.20 4.98
CA LEU A 51 2.91 18.82 3.95
C LEU A 51 4.24 19.57 4.12
N GLU A 52 4.21 20.82 4.59
CA GLU A 52 5.43 21.59 4.90
C GLU A 52 6.21 20.93 6.05
N ASP A 53 5.51 20.54 7.11
CA ASP A 53 6.10 19.84 8.25
C ASP A 53 6.68 18.48 7.84
N TYR A 54 6.03 17.77 6.92
CA TYR A 54 6.54 16.52 6.36
C TYR A 54 7.86 16.77 5.61
N ILE A 55 7.92 17.80 4.74
CA ILE A 55 9.13 18.14 3.99
C ILE A 55 10.31 18.45 4.92
N LEU A 56 10.06 19.19 6.01
CA LEU A 56 11.10 19.50 7.00
C LEU A 56 11.67 18.25 7.70
N ARG A 57 10.93 17.15 7.72
CA ARG A 57 11.33 15.86 8.31
C ARG A 57 11.79 14.82 7.28
N MET A 58 11.79 15.16 5.99
CA MET A 58 12.26 14.26 4.95
C MET A 58 13.72 13.86 5.19
N LYS A 59 14.03 12.61 4.86
CA LYS A 59 15.41 12.11 4.95
C LYS A 59 16.27 12.66 3.82
N GLU A 60 17.58 12.72 4.08
CA GLU A 60 18.55 12.99 3.02
C GLU A 60 18.42 11.93 1.91
N GLY A 61 18.37 12.37 0.65
CA GLY A 61 18.13 11.49 -0.51
C GLY A 61 16.65 11.19 -0.80
N GLN A 62 15.71 11.57 0.08
CA GLN A 62 14.28 11.39 -0.16
C GLN A 62 13.76 12.33 -1.27
N LYS A 63 13.15 11.76 -2.31
CA LYS A 63 12.68 12.51 -3.49
C LYS A 63 11.17 12.73 -3.55
N ALA A 64 10.39 11.91 -2.83
CA ALA A 64 8.94 11.92 -2.85
C ALA A 64 8.32 12.02 -1.45
N ILE A 65 7.07 12.48 -1.40
CA ILE A 65 6.19 12.42 -0.22
C ILE A 65 5.42 11.11 -0.32
N TYR A 66 5.66 10.20 0.62
CA TYR A 66 5.05 8.88 0.61
C TYR A 66 3.71 8.87 1.35
N TYR A 67 2.72 8.19 0.77
CA TYR A 67 1.40 8.07 1.37
C TYR A 67 0.81 6.67 1.18
N ILE A 68 -0.19 6.34 2.00
CA ILE A 68 -1.08 5.19 1.82
C ILE A 68 -2.53 5.62 1.97
N THR A 69 -3.41 5.06 1.14
CA THR A 69 -4.86 5.20 1.24
C THR A 69 -5.47 3.89 1.72
N ALA A 70 -6.37 3.95 2.70
CA ALA A 70 -7.09 2.77 3.21
C ALA A 70 -8.49 3.13 3.72
N ASP A 71 -9.33 2.13 3.98
CA ASP A 71 -10.72 2.34 4.45
C ASP A 71 -10.80 2.94 5.87
N SER A 72 -9.70 2.88 6.63
CA SER A 72 -9.62 3.42 7.98
C SER A 72 -8.18 3.70 8.37
N TYR A 73 -7.99 4.58 9.36
CA TYR A 73 -6.67 4.84 9.94
C TYR A 73 -6.00 3.56 10.46
N VAL A 74 -6.77 2.64 11.05
CA VAL A 74 -6.25 1.36 11.57
C VAL A 74 -5.72 0.50 10.43
N ALA A 75 -6.45 0.41 9.32
CA ALA A 75 -5.99 -0.32 8.13
C ALA A 75 -4.73 0.32 7.53
N ALA A 76 -4.69 1.66 7.42
CA ALA A 76 -3.52 2.38 6.93
C ALA A 76 -2.29 2.13 7.83
N LYS A 77 -2.43 2.33 9.16
CA LYS A 77 -1.33 2.19 10.13
C LYS A 77 -0.76 0.78 10.24
N ASN A 78 -1.56 -0.25 10.00
CA ASN A 78 -1.14 -1.66 10.11
C ASN A 78 -0.95 -2.32 8.74
N SER A 79 -0.83 -1.54 7.66
CA SER A 79 -0.61 -2.09 6.34
C SER A 79 0.79 -2.71 6.23
N PRO A 80 0.92 -3.91 5.65
CA PRO A 80 2.23 -4.51 5.36
C PRO A 80 3.15 -3.63 4.52
N HIS A 81 2.58 -2.78 3.65
CA HIS A 81 3.35 -1.86 2.80
C HIS A 81 4.17 -0.85 3.62
N LEU A 82 3.87 -0.65 4.91
CA LEU A 82 4.62 0.22 5.81
C LEU A 82 5.90 -0.41 6.37
N GLU A 83 6.09 -1.73 6.29
CA GLU A 83 7.21 -2.43 6.96
C GLU A 83 8.58 -1.86 6.57
N LEU A 84 8.83 -1.70 5.27
CA LEU A 84 10.07 -1.11 4.77
C LEU A 84 10.28 0.33 5.24
N PHE A 85 9.21 1.14 5.18
CA PHE A 85 9.25 2.55 5.56
C PHE A 85 9.54 2.71 7.05
N ASN A 86 8.90 1.89 7.89
CA ASN A 86 9.14 1.85 9.32
C ASN A 86 10.58 1.41 9.62
N LYS A 87 11.08 0.36 8.98
CA LYS A 87 12.47 -0.12 9.11
C LYS A 87 13.48 0.97 8.72
N LYS A 88 13.21 1.68 7.63
CA LYS A 88 14.04 2.79 7.15
C LYS A 88 13.74 4.10 7.86
N GLY A 89 12.77 4.15 8.77
CA GLY A 89 12.30 5.34 9.48
C GLY A 89 11.82 6.48 8.58
N ILE A 90 11.28 6.18 7.40
CA ILE A 90 10.73 7.15 6.45
C ILE A 90 9.28 7.43 6.83
N GLU A 91 8.91 8.70 6.94
CA GLU A 91 7.53 9.10 7.26
C GLU A 91 6.58 8.77 6.10
N VAL A 92 5.41 8.24 6.41
CA VAL A 92 4.33 7.98 5.45
C VAL A 92 3.06 8.66 5.93
N LEU A 93 2.37 9.37 5.04
CA LEU A 93 1.06 9.94 5.31
C LEU A 93 -0.02 8.84 5.28
N LEU A 94 -0.86 8.82 6.31
CA LEU A 94 -1.92 7.84 6.51
C LEU A 94 -3.27 8.48 6.15
N LEU A 95 -3.76 8.20 4.94
CA LEU A 95 -4.99 8.77 4.40
C LEU A 95 -6.10 7.73 4.51
N SER A 96 -7.24 8.14 5.07
CA SER A 96 -8.34 7.23 5.38
C SER A 96 -9.72 7.80 5.11
N ASP A 97 -9.81 9.03 4.62
CA ASP A 97 -11.06 9.64 4.24
C ASP A 97 -11.37 9.29 2.79
N ARG A 98 -12.65 9.05 2.47
CA ARG A 98 -13.05 8.67 1.12
C ARG A 98 -12.68 9.71 0.04
N ILE A 99 -12.62 10.98 0.43
CA ILE A 99 -12.24 12.09 -0.46
C ILE A 99 -10.73 12.10 -0.79
N ASP A 100 -9.90 11.38 -0.01
CA ASP A 100 -8.45 11.40 -0.16
C ASP A 100 -7.98 10.88 -1.52
N GLU A 101 -8.54 9.77 -2.01
CA GLU A 101 -8.20 9.23 -3.33
C GLU A 101 -8.57 10.18 -4.46
N TRP A 102 -9.74 10.83 -4.34
CA TRP A 102 -10.13 11.85 -5.29
C TRP A 102 -9.11 12.99 -5.24
N MET A 103 -8.84 13.55 -4.07
CA MET A 103 -7.89 14.66 -3.90
C MET A 103 -6.52 14.33 -4.49
N LEU A 104 -5.98 13.13 -4.26
CA LEU A 104 -4.68 12.68 -4.76
C LEU A 104 -4.62 12.53 -6.28
N SER A 105 -5.76 12.30 -6.94
CA SER A 105 -5.84 12.32 -8.41
C SER A 105 -5.52 13.70 -9.00
N TYR A 106 -5.64 14.76 -8.19
CA TYR A 106 -5.35 16.13 -8.60
C TYR A 106 -4.09 16.67 -7.90
N LEU A 107 -3.85 16.34 -6.64
CA LEU A 107 -2.67 16.75 -5.87
C LEU A 107 -1.52 15.74 -6.05
N THR A 108 -0.83 15.84 -7.19
CA THR A 108 0.27 14.93 -7.56
C THR A 108 1.65 15.40 -7.10
N GLU A 109 1.81 16.67 -6.76
CA GLU A 109 3.07 17.25 -6.28
C GLU A 109 2.83 18.37 -5.25
N PHE A 110 3.81 18.60 -4.39
CA PHE A 110 3.86 19.71 -3.45
C PHE A 110 5.31 20.16 -3.24
N ASP A 111 5.58 21.46 -3.40
CA ASP A 111 6.92 22.07 -3.25
C ASP A 111 8.03 21.32 -4.03
N GLY A 112 7.72 20.93 -5.28
CA GLY A 112 8.62 20.20 -6.17
C GLY A 112 8.86 18.72 -5.79
N LYS A 113 8.11 18.19 -4.81
CA LYS A 113 8.14 16.77 -4.43
C LYS A 113 6.88 16.07 -4.93
N ALA A 114 7.06 14.98 -5.68
CA ALA A 114 5.94 14.14 -6.10
C ALA A 114 5.31 13.44 -4.89
N LEU A 115 3.99 13.27 -4.90
CA LEU A 115 3.28 12.41 -3.97
C LEU A 115 3.24 10.99 -4.57
N GLN A 116 3.67 10.00 -3.80
CA GLN A 116 3.77 8.62 -4.26
C GLN A 116 3.10 7.64 -3.28
N SER A 117 2.21 6.81 -3.81
CA SER A 117 1.59 5.73 -3.03
C SER A 117 2.61 4.63 -2.77
N ILE A 118 2.64 4.14 -1.53
CA ILE A 118 3.49 3.01 -1.14
C ILE A 118 2.93 1.65 -1.54
N THR A 119 1.68 1.58 -2.02
CA THR A 119 1.02 0.35 -2.46
C THR A 119 1.25 0.04 -3.95
N LYS A 120 2.06 0.87 -4.62
CA LYS A 120 2.37 0.76 -6.04
C LYS A 120 3.59 -0.15 -6.25
N ALA A 121 3.51 -1.01 -7.27
CA ALA A 121 4.51 -2.02 -7.55
C ALA A 121 5.87 -1.43 -7.96
N ASP A 122 5.89 -0.26 -8.59
CA ASP A 122 7.08 0.45 -9.05
C ASP A 122 7.51 1.56 -8.08
N LEU A 123 7.24 1.38 -6.79
CA LEU A 123 7.74 2.24 -5.74
C LEU A 123 9.26 2.34 -5.79
N ASP A 124 9.74 3.51 -6.21
CA ASP A 124 11.16 3.86 -6.22
C ASP A 124 11.51 4.63 -4.94
N LEU A 125 12.30 4.01 -4.07
CA LEU A 125 12.90 4.68 -2.91
C LEU A 125 14.15 5.50 -3.28
N GLY A 126 14.60 5.44 -4.54
CA GLY A 126 15.75 6.16 -5.05
C GLY A 126 16.99 5.88 -4.22
N ASP A 127 17.61 6.94 -3.70
CA ASP A 127 18.83 6.85 -2.91
C ASP A 127 18.59 6.23 -1.51
N LEU A 128 17.32 6.04 -1.11
CA LEU A 128 16.93 5.35 0.12
C LEU A 128 16.75 3.85 -0.08
N ALA A 129 16.72 3.36 -1.33
CA ALA A 129 16.65 1.93 -1.60
C ALA A 129 17.93 1.24 -1.11
N ASP A 130 17.81 0.02 -0.59
CA ASP A 130 18.99 -0.80 -0.36
C ASP A 130 19.60 -1.14 -1.73
N LYS A 131 20.91 -1.00 -1.87
CA LYS A 131 21.59 -1.48 -3.07
C LYS A 131 21.33 -2.98 -3.17
N GLU A 132 20.87 -3.41 -4.35
CA GLU A 132 20.64 -4.81 -4.65
C GLU A 132 21.88 -5.62 -4.30
N SER A 133 21.78 -6.46 -3.27
CA SER A 133 22.92 -7.23 -2.78
C SER A 133 23.12 -8.49 -3.61
N GLU A 134 24.34 -9.02 -3.67
CA GLU A 134 24.58 -10.33 -4.30
C GLU A 134 23.71 -11.44 -3.69
N THR A 135 23.40 -11.33 -2.39
CA THR A 135 22.50 -12.24 -1.68
C THR A 135 21.07 -12.19 -2.23
N GLN A 136 20.55 -11.00 -2.54
CA GLN A 136 19.21 -10.84 -3.12
C GLN A 136 19.14 -11.46 -4.51
N LYS A 137 20.16 -11.25 -5.35
CA LYS A 137 20.24 -11.87 -6.68
C LYS A 137 20.25 -13.39 -6.60
N GLN A 138 21.05 -13.95 -5.70
CA GLN A 138 21.11 -15.40 -5.49
C GLN A 138 19.77 -15.96 -4.99
N GLN A 139 19.07 -15.23 -4.10
CA GLN A 139 17.73 -15.62 -3.66
C GLN A 139 16.72 -15.56 -4.81
N ASP A 140 16.74 -14.51 -5.62
CA ASP A 140 15.83 -14.35 -6.76
C ASP A 140 16.02 -15.48 -7.78
N GLU A 141 17.27 -15.87 -8.05
CA GLU A 141 17.58 -17.04 -8.87
C GLU A 141 17.09 -18.36 -8.24
N ALA A 142 17.33 -18.55 -6.94
CA ALA A 142 16.92 -19.76 -6.22
C ALA A 142 15.40 -19.96 -6.16
N PHE A 143 14.64 -18.87 -6.05
CA PHE A 143 13.18 -18.88 -6.02
C PHE A 143 12.53 -18.81 -7.42
N GLY A 144 13.33 -18.73 -8.50
CA GLY A 144 12.81 -18.60 -9.87
C GLY A 144 11.82 -19.70 -10.26
N SER A 145 12.13 -20.97 -9.95
CA SER A 145 11.22 -22.09 -10.23
C SER A 145 9.95 -22.06 -9.39
N PHE A 146 10.05 -21.60 -8.14
CA PHE A 146 8.88 -21.42 -7.26
C PHE A 146 7.95 -20.33 -7.80
N ILE A 147 8.51 -19.19 -8.22
CA ILE A 147 7.72 -18.09 -8.80
C ILE A 147 6.99 -18.53 -10.05
N GLU A 148 7.65 -19.25 -10.96
CA GLU A 148 7.00 -19.78 -12.16
C GLU A 148 5.90 -20.81 -11.81
N ARG A 149 6.11 -21.66 -10.80
CA ARG A 149 5.08 -22.59 -10.32
C ARG A 149 3.85 -21.86 -9.76
N VAL A 150 4.06 -20.79 -8.99
CA VAL A 150 2.99 -19.93 -8.47
C VAL A 150 2.24 -19.23 -9.62
N LYS A 151 2.96 -18.67 -10.61
CA LYS A 151 2.34 -18.05 -11.80
C LYS A 151 1.44 -19.04 -12.54
N ASN A 152 1.93 -20.25 -12.79
CA ASN A 152 1.18 -21.28 -13.50
C ASN A 152 -0.09 -21.70 -12.74
N LEU A 153 -0.02 -21.77 -11.41
CA LEU A 153 -1.17 -22.09 -10.57
C LEU A 153 -2.23 -20.98 -10.59
N LEU A 154 -1.81 -19.71 -10.44
CA LEU A 154 -2.72 -18.57 -10.33
C LEU A 154 -3.27 -18.11 -11.68
N GLY A 155 -2.55 -18.35 -12.77
CA GLY A 155 -2.95 -18.01 -14.13
C GLY A 155 -3.31 -16.53 -14.27
N GLU A 156 -4.46 -16.25 -14.87
CA GLU A 156 -4.90 -14.88 -15.17
C GLU A 156 -5.45 -14.10 -13.96
N ARG A 157 -5.58 -14.74 -12.79
CA ARG A 157 -6.11 -14.10 -11.57
C ARG A 157 -5.20 -13.00 -11.02
N VAL A 158 -3.91 -13.08 -11.34
CA VAL A 158 -2.91 -12.07 -11.01
C VAL A 158 -2.24 -11.62 -12.29
N LYS A 159 -1.80 -10.37 -12.33
CA LYS A 159 -1.06 -9.82 -13.47
C LYS A 159 0.30 -10.51 -13.61
N THR A 160 1.01 -10.63 -12.49
CA THR A 160 2.32 -11.25 -12.40
C THR A 160 2.61 -11.63 -10.96
N VAL A 161 3.63 -12.46 -10.76
CA VAL A 161 4.16 -12.86 -9.46
C VAL A 161 5.64 -12.50 -9.43
N ARG A 162 6.09 -11.88 -8.34
CA ARG A 162 7.50 -11.52 -8.14
C ARG A 162 7.91 -11.69 -6.68
N LEU A 163 9.21 -11.68 -6.45
CA LEU A 163 9.74 -11.53 -5.10
C LEU A 163 9.79 -10.06 -4.72
N THR A 164 9.70 -9.80 -3.42
CA THR A 164 9.88 -8.48 -2.85
C THR A 164 10.76 -8.54 -1.62
N HIS A 165 11.71 -7.61 -1.56
CA HIS A 165 12.62 -7.42 -0.43
C HIS A 165 12.17 -6.26 0.46
N ASN A 166 10.95 -5.75 0.21
CA ASN A 166 10.35 -4.63 0.92
C ASN A 166 9.53 -5.07 2.15
N LEU A 167 9.45 -6.37 2.42
CA LEU A 167 8.71 -6.93 3.56
C LEU A 167 9.69 -7.48 4.60
N THR A 168 9.30 -7.42 5.87
CA THR A 168 10.03 -8.02 7.00
C THR A 168 9.26 -9.21 7.55
N ASP A 169 8.09 -8.97 8.13
CA ASP A 169 7.31 -9.96 8.87
C ASP A 169 6.11 -10.47 8.09
N THR A 170 5.71 -9.77 7.02
CA THR A 170 4.62 -10.23 6.15
C THR A 170 5.15 -11.20 5.08
N PRO A 171 4.47 -12.35 4.86
CA PRO A 171 4.88 -13.32 3.84
C PRO A 171 4.60 -12.86 2.41
N ALA A 172 3.51 -12.12 2.18
CA ALA A 172 3.09 -11.74 0.85
C ALA A 172 2.21 -10.48 0.87
N VAL A 173 2.28 -9.69 -0.20
CA VAL A 173 1.40 -8.55 -0.46
C VAL A 173 0.92 -8.56 -1.90
N VAL A 174 -0.10 -7.77 -2.18
CA VAL A 174 -0.51 -7.46 -3.55
C VAL A 174 -0.37 -5.97 -3.80
N SER A 175 0.05 -5.61 -5.00
CA SER A 175 0.22 -4.21 -5.42
C SER A 175 -0.41 -3.97 -6.78
N THR A 176 -0.57 -2.70 -7.14
CA THR A 176 -1.03 -2.27 -8.48
C THR A 176 0.06 -1.46 -9.15
N ASP A 177 0.10 -1.44 -10.49
CA ASP A 177 1.05 -0.59 -11.21
C ASP A 177 0.61 0.88 -11.18
N ASN A 178 1.56 1.81 -11.34
CA ASN A 178 1.30 3.25 -11.28
C ASN A 178 0.13 3.72 -12.17
N ASP A 179 0.09 3.30 -13.43
CA ASP A 179 -0.95 3.72 -14.39
C ASP A 179 -2.27 2.92 -14.29
N GLN A 180 -2.38 2.02 -13.32
CA GLN A 180 -3.56 1.17 -13.15
C GLN A 180 -4.46 1.66 -12.01
N MET A 181 -5.75 1.33 -12.16
CA MET A 181 -6.80 1.53 -11.16
C MET A 181 -6.34 1.00 -9.79
N THR A 182 -6.31 1.87 -8.77
CA THR A 182 -6.03 1.43 -7.39
C THR A 182 -7.22 0.68 -6.82
N THR A 183 -6.99 -0.14 -5.80
CA THR A 183 -8.05 -0.80 -5.04
C THR A 183 -9.04 0.20 -4.44
N GLN A 184 -8.54 1.33 -3.93
CA GLN A 184 -9.36 2.36 -3.32
C GLN A 184 -10.21 3.10 -4.36
N MET A 185 -9.65 3.39 -5.54
CA MET A 185 -10.42 3.96 -6.63
C MET A 185 -11.49 2.98 -7.16
N ALA A 186 -11.17 1.69 -7.29
CA ALA A 186 -12.15 0.66 -7.66
C ALA A 186 -13.34 0.60 -6.68
N LYS A 187 -13.07 0.71 -5.37
CA LYS A 187 -14.13 0.83 -4.35
C LYS A 187 -14.95 2.11 -4.50
N LEU A 188 -14.33 3.23 -4.85
CA LEU A 188 -15.03 4.49 -5.08
C LEU A 188 -16.05 4.36 -6.22
N PHE A 189 -15.66 3.73 -7.34
CA PHE A 189 -16.55 3.42 -8.46
C PHE A 189 -17.70 2.50 -8.03
N ALA A 190 -17.39 1.43 -7.29
CA ALA A 190 -18.39 0.48 -6.80
C ALA A 190 -19.45 1.18 -5.94
N ALA A 191 -18.99 2.02 -5.00
CA ALA A 191 -19.86 2.78 -4.11
C ALA A 191 -20.62 3.92 -4.80
N ALA A 192 -20.22 4.31 -6.01
CA ALA A 192 -20.96 5.24 -6.88
C ALA A 192 -21.93 4.51 -7.84
N GLY A 193 -22.03 3.18 -7.77
CA GLY A 193 -22.86 2.38 -8.67
C GLY A 193 -22.35 2.36 -10.12
N GLN A 194 -21.08 2.75 -10.34
CA GLN A 194 -20.46 2.73 -11.66
C GLN A 194 -19.85 1.35 -11.94
N PRO A 195 -19.71 0.96 -13.23
CA PRO A 195 -18.94 -0.21 -13.59
C PRO A 195 -17.52 -0.11 -13.03
N VAL A 196 -17.10 -1.12 -12.28
CA VAL A 196 -15.77 -1.17 -11.67
C VAL A 196 -14.83 -1.86 -12.65
N PRO A 197 -13.78 -1.18 -13.15
CA PRO A 197 -12.76 -1.83 -13.94
C PRO A 197 -12.07 -2.94 -13.14
N GLU A 198 -11.72 -4.04 -13.81
CA GLU A 198 -10.99 -5.12 -13.18
C GLU A 198 -9.61 -4.64 -12.72
N VAL A 199 -9.32 -4.81 -11.43
CA VAL A 199 -8.00 -4.51 -10.86
C VAL A 199 -7.15 -5.77 -10.93
N LYS A 200 -6.12 -5.75 -11.79
CA LYS A 200 -5.14 -6.83 -11.88
C LYS A 200 -3.96 -6.55 -10.96
N TYR A 201 -3.76 -7.44 -10.00
CA TYR A 201 -2.74 -7.29 -8.97
C TYR A 201 -1.42 -7.95 -9.35
N THR A 202 -0.32 -7.34 -8.94
CA THR A 202 0.98 -8.00 -8.87
C THR A 202 1.09 -8.68 -7.50
N PHE A 203 1.32 -9.99 -7.48
CA PHE A 203 1.47 -10.75 -6.24
C PHE A 203 2.95 -10.83 -5.86
N GLU A 204 3.27 -10.30 -4.68
CA GLU A 204 4.65 -10.15 -4.21
C GLU A 204 4.90 -11.05 -3.01
N LEU A 205 5.96 -11.86 -3.07
CA LEU A 205 6.31 -12.83 -2.05
C LEU A 205 7.62 -12.44 -1.37
N ASN A 206 7.67 -12.53 -0.04
CA ASN A 206 8.85 -12.26 0.76
C ASN A 206 9.73 -13.52 0.83
N PRO A 207 10.88 -13.60 0.12
CA PRO A 207 11.73 -14.78 0.13
C PRO A 207 12.39 -15.04 1.49
N GLU A 208 12.45 -14.05 2.38
CA GLU A 208 13.03 -14.21 3.72
C GLU A 208 12.06 -14.84 4.72
N HIS A 209 10.75 -14.72 4.47
CA HIS A 209 9.71 -15.18 5.39
C HIS A 209 9.63 -16.71 5.47
N HIS A 210 9.52 -17.23 6.70
CA HIS A 210 9.56 -18.67 6.95
C HIS A 210 8.43 -19.45 6.25
N LEU A 211 7.22 -18.86 6.16
CA LEU A 211 6.11 -19.47 5.42
C LEU A 211 6.43 -19.59 3.93
N VAL A 212 6.99 -18.55 3.29
CA VAL A 212 7.30 -18.59 1.86
C VAL A 212 8.35 -19.65 1.56
N LYS A 213 9.40 -19.72 2.38
CA LYS A 213 10.41 -20.79 2.32
C LYS A 213 9.78 -22.18 2.45
N LYS A 214 8.94 -22.38 3.47
CA LYS A 214 8.24 -23.66 3.67
C LYS A 214 7.41 -24.03 2.46
N VAL A 215 6.64 -23.11 1.90
CA VAL A 215 5.75 -23.36 0.75
C VAL A 215 6.55 -23.68 -0.51
N ALA A 216 7.72 -23.05 -0.70
CA ALA A 216 8.61 -23.35 -1.81
C ALA A 216 9.13 -24.81 -1.79
N ASP A 217 9.27 -25.41 -0.62
CA ASP A 217 9.74 -26.79 -0.44
C ASP A 217 8.63 -27.86 -0.55
N ILE A 218 7.35 -27.48 -0.67
CA ILE A 218 6.23 -28.43 -0.72
C ILE A 218 6.16 -29.11 -2.09
N ALA A 219 6.40 -30.43 -2.11
CA ALA A 219 6.32 -31.23 -3.32
C ALA A 219 4.88 -31.62 -3.71
N ASP A 220 3.98 -31.80 -2.75
CA ASP A 220 2.59 -32.16 -3.03
C ASP A 220 1.85 -30.99 -3.69
N GLU A 221 1.30 -31.19 -4.89
CA GLU A 221 0.65 -30.12 -5.66
C GLU A 221 -0.64 -29.61 -5.01
N THR A 222 -1.35 -30.45 -4.26
CA THR A 222 -2.59 -30.04 -3.60
C THR A 222 -2.29 -29.17 -2.38
N GLU A 223 -1.34 -29.60 -1.57
CA GLU A 223 -0.88 -28.85 -0.40
C GLU A 223 -0.23 -27.53 -0.84
N PHE A 224 0.63 -27.56 -1.86
CA PHE A 224 1.22 -26.36 -2.45
C PHE A 224 0.16 -25.37 -2.90
N ALA A 225 -0.85 -25.85 -3.64
CA ALA A 225 -1.94 -24.99 -4.11
C ALA A 225 -2.73 -24.38 -2.96
N ASP A 226 -3.00 -25.14 -1.90
CA ASP A 226 -3.68 -24.62 -0.72
C ASP A 226 -2.88 -23.53 -0.01
N TRP A 227 -1.57 -23.68 0.11
CA TRP A 227 -0.74 -22.65 0.73
C TRP A 227 -0.63 -21.39 -0.12
N VAL A 228 -0.45 -21.51 -1.44
CA VAL A 228 -0.37 -20.36 -2.34
C VAL A 228 -1.68 -19.57 -2.32
N GLU A 229 -2.82 -20.27 -2.35
CA GLU A 229 -4.12 -19.63 -2.23
C GLU A 229 -4.29 -18.92 -0.88
N LEU A 230 -3.86 -19.54 0.22
CA LEU A 230 -3.90 -18.91 1.53
C LEU A 230 -3.08 -17.61 1.55
N LEU A 231 -1.85 -17.63 1.01
CA LEU A 231 -0.99 -16.46 0.93
C LEU A 231 -1.62 -15.34 0.09
N LEU A 232 -2.23 -15.69 -1.04
CA LEU A 232 -2.92 -14.74 -1.90
C LEU A 232 -4.17 -14.15 -1.21
N GLU A 233 -4.98 -14.98 -0.55
CA GLU A 233 -6.16 -14.55 0.19
C GLU A 233 -5.76 -13.62 1.37
N GLN A 234 -4.68 -13.92 2.09
CA GLN A 234 -4.15 -13.03 3.13
C GLN A 234 -3.74 -11.67 2.57
N ALA A 235 -2.98 -11.66 1.46
CA ALA A 235 -2.54 -10.43 0.81
C ALA A 235 -3.73 -9.61 0.27
N MET A 236 -4.70 -10.26 -0.37
CA MET A 236 -5.92 -9.63 -0.87
C MET A 236 -6.77 -9.05 0.27
N LEU A 237 -6.88 -9.74 1.41
CA LEU A 237 -7.59 -9.24 2.57
C LEU A 237 -6.92 -7.98 3.14
N ALA A 238 -5.59 -7.95 3.20
CA ALA A 238 -4.83 -6.79 3.65
C ALA A 238 -5.01 -5.58 2.72
N GLU A 239 -5.00 -5.78 1.40
CA GLU A 239 -5.14 -4.70 0.42
C GLU A 239 -6.60 -4.23 0.26
N ARG A 240 -7.53 -5.17 0.08
CA ARG A 240 -8.94 -4.86 -0.18
C ARG A 240 -9.76 -4.65 1.08
N GLY A 241 -9.26 -5.02 2.26
CA GLY A 241 -10.02 -4.99 3.52
C GLY A 241 -11.19 -5.99 3.59
N SER A 242 -11.44 -6.74 2.52
CA SER A 242 -12.48 -7.76 2.45
C SER A 242 -12.12 -8.85 1.44
N LEU A 243 -12.76 -10.02 1.57
CA LEU A 243 -12.62 -11.15 0.67
C LEU A 243 -13.93 -11.46 -0.03
N GLU A 244 -13.84 -11.94 -1.27
CA GLU A 244 -15.00 -12.36 -2.06
C GLU A 244 -15.68 -13.59 -1.44
N ASN A 245 -14.90 -14.53 -0.89
CA ASN A 245 -15.41 -15.73 -0.23
C ASN A 245 -14.70 -16.01 1.10
N PRO A 246 -15.10 -15.33 2.19
CA PRO A 246 -14.51 -15.55 3.51
C PRO A 246 -14.67 -16.99 4.03
N ALA A 247 -15.74 -17.68 3.63
CA ALA A 247 -15.99 -19.06 4.05
C ALA A 247 -14.98 -20.06 3.44
N ALA A 248 -14.61 -19.87 2.17
CA ALA A 248 -13.58 -20.66 1.51
C ALA A 248 -12.21 -20.46 2.18
N PHE A 249 -11.85 -19.21 2.47
CA PHE A 249 -10.63 -18.86 3.20
C PHE A 249 -10.55 -19.55 4.57
N ILE A 250 -11.62 -19.47 5.38
CA ILE A 250 -11.67 -20.14 6.69
C ILE A 250 -11.55 -21.67 6.55
N LYS A 251 -12.24 -22.26 5.57
CA LYS A 251 -12.15 -23.71 5.29
C LYS A 251 -10.72 -24.12 4.95
N ARG A 252 -10.00 -23.30 4.17
CA ARG A 252 -8.61 -23.54 3.79
C ARG A 252 -7.68 -23.45 4.99
N ILE A 253 -7.85 -22.44 5.84
CA ILE A 253 -7.12 -22.35 7.13
C ILE A 253 -7.34 -23.61 7.96
N ASN A 254 -8.59 -24.03 8.15
CA ASN A 254 -8.92 -25.20 8.96
C ASN A 254 -8.30 -26.49 8.39
N LYS A 255 -8.21 -26.61 7.06
CA LYS A 255 -7.56 -27.75 6.38
C LYS A 255 -6.04 -27.75 6.58
N LEU A 256 -5.41 -26.58 6.61
CA LEU A 256 -3.95 -26.46 6.74
C LEU A 256 -3.46 -26.56 8.19
N LEU A 257 -4.32 -26.25 9.17
CA LEU A 257 -4.01 -26.33 10.60
C LEU A 257 -4.43 -27.64 11.27
N GLY A 258 -5.44 -28.33 10.72
CA GLY A 258 -6.00 -29.57 11.25
C GLY A 258 -5.49 -30.79 10.51
#